data_AF-L0AYR8-F1
#
_entry.id   AF-L0AYR8-F1
#
_cell.length_a   1.000
_cell.length_b   1.000
_cell.length_c   1.000
_cell.angle_alpha   90.00
_cell.angle_beta   90.00
_cell.angle_gamma   90.00
#
_symmetry.space_group_name_H-M   'P 1'
#
loop_
_entity.id
_entity.type
_entity.pdbx_description
1 polymer ?
#
loop_
_entity_poly.entity_id
_entity_poly.type
_entity_poly.pdbx_seq_one_letter_code
_entity_poly.pdbx_strand_id
1 'polypeptide(L)'
;MKAVAVLFALALCGAAHSGLVLDLANPDEGSLTVKKGAHFGLVTLECTPKEGTVLGKVVEGGLLVHKVGEGENVLDALLFSKDEASLLLRLLVSVGGKTEFKHFHKVGEKWELLKERKDFYELLKGLEGQEVPAGDLEEGVLLDG
;
A
#
# COMPACT_ATOMS: atom_id res chain seq x y z
N MET A 1 27.43 -42.40 3.55
CA MET A 1 26.02 -42.40 3.09
C MET A 1 25.22 -41.67 4.16
N LYS A 2 24.78 -40.43 3.91
CA LYS A 2 23.97 -39.68 4.88
C LYS A 2 22.51 -39.76 4.44
N ALA A 3 21.69 -40.32 5.33
CA ALA A 3 20.25 -40.47 5.14
C ALA A 3 19.52 -39.21 5.64
N VAL A 4 18.51 -38.82 4.86
CA VAL A 4 17.18 -38.35 5.27
C VAL A 4 17.06 -36.97 5.94
N ALA A 5 16.26 -36.11 5.29
CA ALA A 5 15.03 -35.57 5.86
C ALA A 5 14.13 -35.04 4.74
N VAL A 6 13.13 -35.84 4.35
CA VAL A 6 11.97 -35.34 3.59
C VAL A 6 11.07 -34.64 4.60
N LEU A 7 11.10 -33.31 4.61
CA LEU A 7 10.09 -32.53 5.34
C LEU A 7 8.82 -32.49 4.50
N PHE A 8 7.93 -33.45 4.75
CA PHE A 8 6.51 -33.29 4.50
C PHE A 8 5.99 -32.28 5.54
N ALA A 9 6.00 -31.00 5.18
CA ALA A 9 5.17 -30.04 5.88
C ALA A 9 3.72 -30.37 5.50
N LEU A 10 3.02 -31.08 6.39
CA LEU A 10 1.57 -31.12 6.39
C LEU A 10 1.11 -29.66 6.53
N ALA A 11 0.75 -29.04 5.42
CA ALA A 11 -0.03 -27.82 5.44
C ALA A 11 -1.38 -28.20 6.05
N LEU A 12 -1.51 -27.96 7.37
CA LEU A 12 -2.80 -27.89 8.03
C LEU A 12 -3.68 -27.00 7.16
N CYS A 13 -4.75 -27.58 6.63
CA CYS A 13 -5.80 -26.89 5.90
C CYS A 13 -6.50 -25.95 6.88
N GLY A 14 -5.88 -24.81 7.18
CA GLY A 14 -6.55 -23.67 7.77
C GLY A 14 -7.45 -23.13 6.68
N ALA A 15 -8.76 -23.20 6.89
CA ALA A 15 -9.78 -22.70 5.97
C ALA A 15 -9.31 -21.36 5.39
N ALA A 16 -9.06 -21.32 4.08
CA ALA A 16 -8.77 -20.09 3.39
C ALA A 16 -10.00 -19.20 3.61
N HIS A 17 -9.86 -18.19 4.48
CA HIS A 17 -10.89 -17.18 4.66
C HIS A 17 -11.06 -16.50 3.30
N SER A 18 -12.11 -16.87 2.57
CA SER A 18 -12.37 -16.44 1.19
C SER A 18 -12.92 -15.02 1.17
N GLY A 19 -12.21 -14.09 1.80
CA GLY A 19 -12.54 -12.68 1.76
C GLY A 19 -12.26 -12.11 0.37
N LEU A 20 -12.89 -10.97 0.06
CA LEU A 20 -12.72 -10.24 -1.18
C LEU A 20 -11.26 -9.76 -1.34
N VAL A 21 -10.81 -9.68 -2.59
CA VAL A 21 -9.49 -9.17 -2.93
C VAL A 21 -9.61 -7.68 -3.21
N LEU A 22 -8.95 -6.86 -2.39
CA LEU A 22 -8.77 -5.45 -2.71
C LEU A 22 -7.58 -5.31 -3.67
N ASP A 23 -7.84 -4.93 -4.92
CA ASP A 23 -6.79 -4.53 -5.86
C ASP A 23 -6.68 -3.00 -5.90
N LEU A 24 -5.55 -2.46 -5.44
CA LEU A 24 -5.30 -1.02 -5.40
C LEU A 24 -5.15 -0.40 -6.80
N ALA A 25 -4.78 -1.19 -7.81
CA ALA A 25 -4.69 -0.71 -9.19
C ALA A 25 -6.06 -0.61 -9.86
N ASN A 26 -7.02 -1.44 -9.43
CA ASN A 26 -8.37 -1.50 -9.99
C ASN A 26 -9.40 -1.92 -8.91
N PRO A 27 -9.77 -1.01 -7.99
CA PRO A 27 -10.64 -1.34 -6.88
C PRO A 27 -12.09 -1.57 -7.34
N ASP A 28 -12.74 -2.59 -6.78
CA ASP A 28 -14.16 -2.88 -7.01
C ASP A 28 -15.08 -1.89 -6.27
N GLU A 29 -15.51 -0.83 -6.95
CA GLU A 29 -16.45 0.17 -6.42
C GLU A 29 -17.85 -0.39 -6.08
N GLY A 30 -18.17 -1.62 -6.50
CA GLY A 30 -19.37 -2.33 -6.08
C GLY A 30 -19.32 -2.69 -4.59
N SER A 31 -18.17 -3.21 -4.13
CA SER A 31 -17.93 -3.67 -2.76
C SER A 31 -17.20 -2.66 -1.88
N LEU A 32 -16.59 -1.64 -2.48
CA LEU A 32 -15.75 -0.64 -1.82
C LEU A 32 -16.31 0.76 -2.02
N THR A 33 -16.12 1.61 -1.01
CA THR A 33 -16.17 3.05 -1.20
C THR A 33 -14.77 3.51 -1.60
N VAL A 34 -14.64 4.08 -2.80
CA VAL A 34 -13.37 4.53 -3.35
C VAL A 34 -13.37 6.05 -3.43
N LYS A 35 -12.33 6.69 -2.91
CA LYS A 35 -12.12 8.14 -3.01
C LYS A 35 -10.74 8.41 -3.57
N LYS A 36 -10.69 9.27 -4.58
CA LYS A 36 -9.45 9.80 -5.15
C LYS A 36 -9.28 11.24 -4.72
N GLY A 37 -8.06 11.65 -4.43
CA GLY A 37 -7.75 12.98 -3.94
C GLY A 37 -6.29 13.35 -4.13
N ALA A 38 -5.94 14.49 -3.55
CA ALA A 38 -4.56 14.92 -3.43
C ALA A 38 -4.30 15.42 -2.01
N HIS A 39 -3.27 14.88 -1.37
CA HIS A 39 -2.82 15.31 -0.04
C HIS A 39 -1.32 15.54 -0.09
N PHE A 40 -0.88 16.70 0.41
CA PHE A 40 0.54 17.06 0.46
C PHE A 40 1.24 17.04 -0.91
N GLY A 41 0.50 17.35 -1.98
CA GLY A 41 1.01 17.29 -3.36
C GLY A 41 1.14 15.87 -3.93
N LEU A 42 0.68 14.85 -3.21
CA LEU A 42 0.64 13.46 -3.65
C LEU A 42 -0.78 13.08 -4.05
N VAL A 43 -0.91 12.26 -5.09
CA VAL A 43 -2.18 11.64 -5.47
C VAL A 43 -2.51 10.56 -4.45
N THR A 44 -3.74 10.56 -3.95
CA THR A 44 -4.21 9.59 -2.96
C THR A 44 -5.38 8.77 -3.46
N LEU A 45 -5.41 7.50 -3.09
CA LEU A 45 -6.52 6.58 -3.28
C LEU A 45 -6.90 5.97 -1.92
N GLU A 46 -8.09 6.27 -1.44
CA GLU A 46 -8.68 5.70 -0.22
C GLU A 46 -9.72 4.66 -0.62
N CYS A 47 -9.61 3.44 -0.07
CA CYS A 47 -10.52 2.34 -0.29
C CYS A 47 -11.04 1.81 1.05
N THR A 48 -12.33 1.99 1.30
CA THR A 48 -12.99 1.54 2.52
C THR A 48 -14.01 0.45 2.16
N PRO A 49 -13.93 -0.77 2.73
CA PRO A 49 -14.96 -1.80 2.53
C PRO A 49 -16.35 -1.30 2.93
N LYS A 50 -17.36 -1.57 2.10
CA LYS A 50 -18.75 -1.32 2.47
C LYS A 50 -19.20 -2.28 3.56
N GLU A 51 -20.29 -1.95 4.23
CA GLU A 51 -20.90 -2.82 5.24
C GLU A 51 -21.14 -4.24 4.70
N GLY A 52 -20.76 -5.24 5.49
CA GLY A 52 -20.84 -6.66 5.11
C GLY A 52 -19.70 -7.16 4.20
N THR A 53 -18.82 -6.28 3.71
CA THR A 53 -17.65 -6.68 2.91
C THR A 53 -16.48 -7.05 3.82
N VAL A 54 -15.97 -8.28 3.67
CA VAL A 54 -14.79 -8.77 4.39
C VAL A 54 -13.67 -9.02 3.39
N LEU A 55 -12.51 -8.40 3.62
CA LEU A 55 -11.33 -8.54 2.77
C LEU A 55 -10.48 -9.74 3.21
N GLY A 56 -9.97 -10.51 2.23
CA GLY A 56 -9.07 -11.64 2.46
C GLY A 56 -7.60 -11.33 2.14
N LYS A 57 -7.36 -10.38 1.23
CA LYS A 57 -6.02 -9.86 0.89
C LYS A 57 -6.10 -8.51 0.19
N VAL A 58 -4.99 -7.79 0.27
CA VAL A 58 -4.73 -6.54 -0.46
C VAL A 58 -3.62 -6.81 -1.47
N VAL A 59 -3.84 -6.42 -2.71
CA VAL A 59 -2.91 -6.54 -3.83
C VAL A 59 -2.81 -5.20 -4.57
N GLU A 60 -1.77 -5.05 -5.39
CA GLU A 60 -1.65 -3.96 -6.35
C GLU A 60 -1.27 -4.56 -7.70
N GLY A 61 -2.18 -4.51 -8.69
CA GLY A 61 -1.93 -5.11 -10.00
C GLY A 61 -1.63 -6.61 -9.94
N GLY A 62 -2.17 -7.31 -8.93
CA GLY A 62 -1.89 -8.72 -8.65
C GLY A 62 -0.68 -9.00 -7.76
N LEU A 63 0.18 -8.01 -7.48
CA LEU A 63 1.28 -8.15 -6.52
C LEU A 63 0.73 -8.16 -5.09
N LEU A 64 1.08 -9.17 -4.30
CA LEU A 64 0.62 -9.28 -2.92
C LEU A 64 1.23 -8.17 -2.05
N VAL A 65 0.37 -7.37 -1.41
CA VAL A 65 0.78 -6.36 -0.43
C VAL A 65 0.60 -6.90 0.98
N HIS A 66 -0.61 -7.40 1.28
CA HIS A 66 -0.96 -7.89 2.60
C HIS A 66 -1.95 -9.05 2.52
N LYS A 67 -1.70 -10.11 3.26
CA LYS A 67 -2.63 -11.23 3.42
C LYS A 67 -3.31 -11.09 4.78
N VAL A 68 -4.64 -11.04 4.80
CA VAL A 68 -5.41 -10.86 6.04
C VAL A 68 -5.30 -12.13 6.88
N GLY A 69 -4.87 -11.97 8.13
CA GLY A 69 -4.75 -13.06 9.10
C GLY A 69 -6.09 -13.47 9.70
N GLU A 70 -6.09 -14.58 10.45
CA GLU A 70 -7.26 -14.99 11.23
C GLU A 70 -7.58 -13.95 12.32
N GLY A 71 -8.85 -13.55 12.42
CA GLY A 71 -9.29 -12.52 13.37
C GLY A 71 -8.84 -11.10 13.02
N GLU A 72 -8.21 -10.90 11.87
CA GLU A 72 -7.87 -9.59 11.31
C GLU A 72 -8.94 -9.14 10.31
N ASN A 73 -9.28 -7.85 10.33
CA ASN A 73 -10.13 -7.21 9.31
C ASN A 73 -9.45 -5.95 8.82
N VAL A 74 -9.39 -5.74 7.51
CA VAL A 74 -8.96 -4.46 6.93
C VAL A 74 -10.17 -3.53 6.90
N LEU A 75 -10.06 -2.39 7.57
CA LEU A 75 -11.14 -1.41 7.70
C LEU A 75 -10.99 -0.26 6.71
N ASP A 76 -9.75 0.08 6.35
CA ASP A 76 -9.45 1.14 5.39
C ASP A 76 -8.05 0.95 4.79
N ALA A 77 -7.88 1.35 3.53
CA ALA A 77 -6.62 1.36 2.82
C ALA A 77 -6.39 2.71 2.15
N LEU A 78 -5.34 3.42 2.56
CA LEU A 78 -4.95 4.71 1.98
C LEU A 78 -3.60 4.59 1.29
N LEU A 79 -3.62 4.68 -0.04
CA LEU A 79 -2.45 4.71 -0.90
C LEU A 79 -2.06 6.15 -1.20
N PHE A 80 -0.77 6.45 -1.08
CA PHE A 80 -0.11 7.67 -1.52
C PHE A 80 0.78 7.36 -2.72
N SER A 81 0.70 8.21 -3.74
CA SER A 81 1.46 8.06 -4.98
C SER A 81 1.96 9.42 -5.45
N LYS A 82 3.25 9.48 -5.80
CA LYS A 82 3.82 10.61 -6.55
C LYS A 82 3.89 10.31 -8.05
N ASP A 83 4.22 9.06 -8.34
CA ASP A 83 4.33 8.45 -9.65
C ASP A 83 4.01 6.94 -9.49
N GLU A 84 4.09 6.16 -10.57
CA GLU A 84 3.75 4.72 -10.56
C GLU A 84 4.73 3.86 -9.73
N ALA A 85 5.93 4.37 -9.43
CA ALA A 85 6.96 3.64 -8.68
C ALA A 85 6.98 4.04 -7.18
N SER A 86 6.65 5.29 -6.88
CA SER A 86 6.72 5.90 -5.55
C SER A 86 5.43 5.72 -4.79
N LEU A 87 5.22 4.52 -4.24
CA LEU A 87 3.98 4.15 -3.52
C LEU A 87 4.21 3.89 -2.03
N LEU A 88 3.37 4.52 -1.21
CA LEU A 88 3.24 4.25 0.23
C LEU A 88 1.80 3.86 0.56
N LEU A 89 1.60 2.82 1.34
CA LEU A 89 0.28 2.35 1.76
C LEU A 89 0.17 2.38 3.27
N ARG A 90 -0.95 2.88 3.77
CA ARG A 90 -1.38 2.72 5.16
C ARG A 90 -2.68 1.92 5.19
N LEU A 91 -2.66 0.82 5.93
CA LEU A 91 -3.86 0.03 6.24
C LEU A 91 -4.29 0.32 7.67
N LEU A 92 -5.58 0.62 7.87
CA LEU A 92 -6.22 0.50 9.18
C LEU A 92 -6.79 -0.92 9.30
N VAL A 93 -6.33 -1.67 10.29
CA VAL A 93 -6.78 -3.04 10.52
C VAL A 93 -7.33 -3.20 11.93
N SER A 94 -8.31 -4.08 12.11
CA SER A 94 -8.80 -4.52 13.40
C SER A 94 -8.32 -5.95 13.67
N VAL A 95 -7.63 -6.17 14.79
CA VAL A 95 -7.17 -7.49 15.23
C VAL A 95 -7.68 -7.71 16.65
N GLY A 96 -8.50 -8.74 16.85
CA GLY A 96 -9.06 -9.06 18.17
C GLY A 96 -9.83 -7.89 18.82
N GLY A 97 -10.53 -7.08 18.01
CA GLY A 97 -11.32 -5.93 18.47
C GLY A 97 -10.52 -4.66 18.73
N LYS A 98 -9.20 -4.65 18.51
CA LYS A 98 -8.36 -3.45 18.60
C LYS A 98 -7.95 -3.00 17.21
N THR A 99 -7.88 -1.70 16.99
CA THR A 99 -7.43 -1.12 15.71
C THR A 99 -5.95 -0.76 15.74
N GLU A 100 -5.23 -1.09 14.67
CA GLU A 100 -3.83 -0.74 14.46
C GLU A 100 -3.59 -0.28 13.01
N PHE A 101 -2.49 0.42 12.79
CA PHE A 101 -2.05 0.80 11.46
C PHE A 101 -0.88 -0.08 11.01
N LYS A 102 -0.98 -0.63 9.79
CA LYS A 102 0.13 -1.26 9.08
C LYS A 102 0.58 -0.34 7.95
N HIS A 103 1.88 -0.15 7.82
CA HIS A 103 2.45 0.77 6.85
C HIS A 103 3.34 -0.02 5.89
N PHE A 104 3.26 0.28 4.60
CA PHE A 104 4.03 -0.41 3.58
C PHE A 104 4.64 0.59 2.61
N HIS A 105 5.80 0.24 2.08
CA HIS A 105 6.41 0.93 0.95
C HIS A 105 6.66 -0.01 -0.22
N LYS A 106 6.54 0.50 -1.43
CA LYS A 106 6.88 -0.27 -2.63
C LYS A 106 8.35 -0.06 -2.97
N VAL A 107 9.08 -1.16 -3.13
CA VAL A 107 10.49 -1.18 -3.56
C VAL A 107 10.60 -2.12 -4.76
N GLY A 108 10.63 -1.53 -5.96
CA GLY A 108 10.56 -2.29 -7.21
C GLY A 108 9.23 -3.04 -7.33
N GLU A 109 9.28 -4.36 -7.51
CA GLU A 109 8.10 -5.22 -7.67
C GLU A 109 7.64 -5.87 -6.36
N LYS A 110 8.01 -5.28 -5.22
CA LYS A 110 7.68 -5.82 -3.89
C LYS A 110 7.18 -4.75 -2.95
N TRP A 111 6.33 -5.17 -2.04
CA TRP A 111 5.86 -4.36 -0.93
C TRP A 111 6.51 -4.85 0.35
N GLU A 112 7.08 -3.92 1.12
CA GLU A 112 7.67 -4.25 2.42
C GLU A 112 6.91 -3.55 3.54
N LEU A 113 6.69 -4.29 4.64
CA LEU A 113 6.07 -3.77 5.85
C LEU A 113 7.10 -2.90 6.61
N LEU A 114 6.73 -1.65 6.86
CA LEU A 114 7.47 -0.74 7.73
C LEU A 114 7.11 -1.03 9.18
N LYS A 115 8.12 -1.35 9.98
CA LYS A 115 7.95 -1.72 11.39
C LYS A 115 7.65 -0.52 12.27
N GLU A 116 8.36 0.58 12.02
CA GLU A 116 8.23 1.80 12.78
C GLU A 116 7.32 2.79 12.07
N ARG A 117 6.38 3.37 12.81
CA ARG A 117 5.50 4.43 12.30
C ARG A 117 6.31 5.63 11.77
N LYS A 118 7.46 5.91 12.38
CA LYS A 118 8.32 7.05 12.01
C LYS A 118 8.84 6.92 10.57
N ASP A 119 9.26 5.73 10.18
CA ASP A 119 9.80 5.44 8.85
C ASP A 119 8.79 5.77 7.75
N PHE A 120 7.51 5.47 7.98
CA PHE A 120 6.43 5.83 7.06
C PHE A 120 6.33 7.35 6.85
N TYR A 121 6.36 8.14 7.93
CA TYR A 121 6.24 9.59 7.83
C TYR A 121 7.50 10.24 7.26
N GLU A 122 8.68 9.66 7.49
CA GLU A 122 9.92 10.12 6.86
C GLU A 122 9.90 9.89 5.33
N LEU A 123 9.45 8.72 4.90
CA LEU A 123 9.23 8.43 3.47
C LEU A 123 8.15 9.32 2.87
N LEU A 124 7.00 9.48 3.55
CA LEU A 124 5.91 10.32 3.08
C LEU A 124 6.39 11.75 2.86
N LYS A 125 7.09 12.33 3.83
CA LYS A 125 7.70 13.66 3.72
C LYS A 125 8.74 13.74 2.59
N GLY A 126 9.47 12.67 2.31
CA GLY A 126 10.39 12.61 1.17
C GLY A 126 9.69 12.58 -0.19
N LEU A 127 8.49 12.00 -0.25
CA LEU A 127 7.66 11.98 -1.46
C LEU A 127 7.01 13.34 -1.71
N GLU A 128 6.48 13.96 -0.66
CA GLU A 128 6.02 15.35 -0.66
C GLU A 128 7.16 16.23 -1.17
N GLY A 129 7.10 16.61 -2.44
CA GLY A 129 8.20 17.31 -3.08
C GLY A 129 8.53 18.57 -2.30
N GLN A 130 9.79 18.66 -1.86
CA GLN A 130 10.56 19.89 -1.92
C GLN A 130 10.17 20.61 -3.22
N GLU A 131 9.52 21.77 -3.08
CA GLU A 131 9.31 22.66 -4.21
C GLU A 131 10.66 22.84 -4.88
N VAL A 132 10.81 22.38 -6.13
CA VAL A 132 11.87 22.92 -6.97
C VAL A 132 11.42 24.35 -7.19
N PRO A 133 12.10 25.38 -6.64
CA PRO A 133 11.68 26.75 -6.89
C PRO A 133 11.65 26.93 -8.41
N ALA A 134 10.50 27.34 -8.92
CA ALA A 134 10.36 27.81 -10.29
C ALA A 134 11.20 29.09 -10.42
N GLY A 135 12.48 28.90 -10.73
CA GLY A 135 13.46 29.97 -10.79
C GLY A 135 14.80 29.38 -11.15
N ASP A 136 14.95 29.02 -12.43
CA ASP A 136 16.19 29.15 -13.23
C ASP A 136 15.91 28.70 -14.67
N LEU A 137 14.80 29.17 -15.23
CA LEU A 137 14.65 29.32 -16.67
C LEU A 137 14.56 30.82 -16.93
N GLU A 138 15.40 31.28 -17.87
CA GLU A 138 15.69 32.65 -18.29
C GLU A 138 16.83 33.34 -17.50
N GLU A 139 17.89 33.86 -18.11
CA GLU A 139 17.97 34.43 -19.46
C GLU A 139 19.13 33.86 -20.29
N GLY A 140 18.80 33.45 -21.52
CA GLY A 140 19.76 33.52 -22.61
C GLY A 140 20.11 34.98 -22.83
N VAL A 141 21.36 35.35 -22.51
CA VAL A 141 21.96 36.57 -23.04
C VAL A 141 22.12 36.37 -24.53
N LEU A 142 21.22 36.98 -25.30
CA LEU A 142 21.40 37.29 -26.70
C LEU A 142 22.74 38.02 -26.87
N LEU A 143 23.72 37.31 -27.41
CA LEU A 143 24.73 37.92 -28.25
C LEU A 143 24.01 38.34 -29.52
N ASP A 144 23.95 39.63 -29.84
CA ASP A 144 24.04 40.18 -31.19
C ASP A 144 23.96 41.71 -31.18
N GLY A 145 24.98 42.36 -31.75
CA GLY A 145 24.88 43.71 -32.34
C GLY A 145 25.56 44.85 -31.61
#